data_AF-H9MAM3-F1
#
_entry.id   AF-H9MAM3-F1
#
_cell.length_a   1.000
_cell.length_b   1.000
_cell.length_c   1.000
_cell.angle_alpha   90.00
_cell.angle_beta   90.00
_cell.angle_gamma   90.00
#
_symmetry.space_group_name_H-M   'P 1'
#
loop_
_entity.id
_entity.type
_entity.pdbx_description
1 polymer ?
#
loop_
_entity_poly.entity_id
_entity_poly.type
_entity_poly.pdbx_seq_one_letter_code
_entity_poly.pdbx_strand_id
1 'polypeptide(L)'
;TSQTIIPDSDGAIDGHLREVGLTFHLLKDVPGIVSKNIEKCLVDNLQQFGISDWNKIFWVVHPGGRAILDQVEARVNLDPKKLRATRHILSEHGNLSSACVHFILDEMRKSSRENGCSTTGEGLDVGVLFGFG
;
A
#
# COMPACT_ATOMS: atom_id res chain seq x y z
N THR A 1 -6.38 8.75 11.10
CA THR A 1 -5.65 8.83 9.82
C THR A 1 -4.46 9.73 10.03
N SER A 2 -3.33 9.43 9.39
CA SER A 2 -2.11 10.26 9.43
C SER A 2 -1.55 10.40 8.01
N GLN A 3 -0.71 11.41 7.83
CA GLN A 3 -0.02 11.68 6.57
C GLN A 3 1.38 12.18 6.88
N THR A 4 2.33 11.82 6.02
CA THR A 4 3.73 12.24 6.11
C THR A 4 4.17 12.66 4.73
N ILE A 5 4.67 13.89 4.60
CA ILE A 5 5.40 14.33 3.41
C ILE A 5 6.84 13.85 3.61
N ILE A 6 7.33 13.03 2.69
CA ILE A 6 8.69 12.49 2.76
C ILE A 6 9.66 13.64 2.43
N PRO A 7 10.68 13.90 3.28
CA PRO A 7 11.69 14.89 2.98
C PRO A 7 12.45 14.56 1.68
N ASP A 8 12.83 15.59 0.93
CA ASP A 8 13.61 15.48 -0.31
C ASP A 8 12.95 14.57 -1.37
N SER A 9 11.62 14.47 -1.37
CA SER A 9 10.85 13.71 -2.36
C SER A 9 10.14 14.57 -3.41
N ASP A 10 10.38 15.88 -3.42
CA ASP A 10 9.83 16.79 -4.43
C ASP A 10 10.19 16.31 -5.85
N GLY A 11 9.20 16.30 -6.75
CA GLY A 11 9.37 15.81 -8.11
C GLY A 11 9.44 14.29 -8.26
N ALA A 12 9.33 13.51 -7.18
CA ALA A 12 9.30 12.05 -7.27
C ALA A 12 8.07 11.54 -8.03
N ILE A 13 6.93 12.18 -7.82
CA ILE A 13 5.67 11.94 -8.52
C ILE A 13 5.10 13.31 -8.86
N ASP A 14 5.18 13.69 -10.13
CA ASP A 14 4.67 14.98 -10.63
C ASP A 14 3.60 14.78 -11.70
N GLY A 15 2.54 15.57 -11.58
CA GLY A 15 1.52 15.71 -12.61
C GLY A 15 1.53 17.13 -13.19
N HIS A 16 1.54 17.25 -14.52
CA HIS A 16 1.40 18.54 -15.18
C HIS A 16 0.20 18.53 -16.12
N LEU A 17 -0.75 19.43 -15.86
CA LEU A 17 -1.84 19.69 -16.79
C LEU A 17 -1.33 20.57 -17.93
N ARG A 18 -1.43 20.06 -19.15
CA ARG A 18 -0.96 20.70 -20.40
C ARG A 18 -2.08 20.62 -21.44
N GLU A 19 -1.89 21.29 -22.58
CA GLU A 19 -2.84 21.20 -23.71
C GLU A 19 -3.01 19.76 -24.23
N VAL A 20 -1.97 18.93 -24.09
CA VAL A 20 -1.96 17.51 -24.44
C VAL A 20 -2.62 16.60 -23.39
N GLY A 21 -3.25 17.19 -22.36
CA GLY A 21 -3.84 16.48 -21.22
C GLY A 21 -2.93 16.47 -19.99
N LEU A 22 -3.13 15.48 -19.12
CA LEU A 22 -2.36 15.31 -17.89
C LEU A 22 -1.14 14.42 -18.16
N THR A 23 0.06 14.99 -18.05
CA THR A 23 1.32 14.24 -18.19
C THR A 23 1.91 13.94 -16.83
N PHE A 24 2.38 12.71 -16.61
CA PHE A 24 3.01 12.30 -15.37
C PHE A 24 4.52 12.13 -15.54
N HIS A 25 5.28 12.61 -14.57
CA HIS A 25 6.69 12.31 -14.41
C HIS A 25 6.89 11.52 -13.12
N LEU A 26 7.49 10.33 -13.23
CA LEU A 26 7.77 9.46 -12.09
C LEU A 26 9.27 9.23 -12.03
N LEU A 27 9.89 9.56 -10.90
CA LEU A 27 11.28 9.19 -10.65
C LEU A 27 11.40 7.66 -10.57
N LYS A 28 12.48 7.13 -11.13
CA LYS A 28 12.77 5.69 -11.08
C LYS A 28 12.91 5.15 -9.65
N ASP A 29 13.33 6.00 -8.71
CA ASP A 29 13.56 5.62 -7.30
C ASP A 29 12.33 5.81 -6.39
N VAL A 30 11.13 6.05 -6.94
CA VAL A 30 9.90 6.06 -6.12
C VAL A 30 9.77 4.82 -5.21
N PRO A 31 10.05 3.57 -5.68
CA PRO A 31 10.07 2.41 -4.80
C PRO A 31 11.02 2.54 -3.61
N GLY A 32 12.24 3.06 -3.85
CA GLY A 32 13.25 3.26 -2.81
C GLY A 32 12.84 4.33 -1.81
N ILE A 33 12.26 5.44 -2.29
CA ILE A 33 11.73 6.51 -1.44
C ILE A 33 10.62 5.98 -0.53
N VAL A 34 9.64 5.27 -1.08
CA VAL A 34 8.54 4.67 -0.29
C VAL A 34 9.09 3.66 0.73
N SER A 35 9.94 2.74 0.29
CA SER A 35 10.52 1.70 1.13
C SER A 35 11.37 2.26 2.27
N LYS A 36 12.17 3.31 2.06
CA LYS A 36 12.98 3.91 3.13
C LYS A 36 12.13 4.49 4.27
N ASN A 37 10.90 4.91 3.98
CA ASN A 37 10.06 5.66 4.92
C ASN A 37 8.91 4.85 5.53
N ILE A 38 8.48 3.75 4.91
CA ILE A 38 7.30 2.99 5.35
C ILE A 38 7.40 2.52 6.81
N GLU A 39 8.55 2.01 7.25
CA GLU A 39 8.71 1.49 8.60
C GLU A 39 8.52 2.58 9.66
N LYS A 40 9.07 3.77 9.42
CA LYS A 40 8.87 4.94 10.29
C LYS A 40 7.40 5.32 10.35
N CYS A 41 6.71 5.36 9.22
CA CYS A 41 5.27 5.63 9.18
C CYS A 41 4.45 4.61 9.97
N LEU A 42 4.81 3.32 9.93
CA LEU A 42 4.13 2.28 10.72
C LEU A 42 4.40 2.47 12.21
N VAL A 43 5.67 2.66 12.59
CA VAL A 43 6.08 2.87 13.98
C VAL A 43 5.37 4.06 14.60
N ASP A 44 5.43 5.22 13.93
CA ASP A 44 4.88 6.48 14.43
C ASP A 44 3.35 6.43 14.60
N ASN A 45 2.66 5.50 13.92
CA ASN A 45 1.19 5.44 13.92
C ASN A 45 0.59 4.22 14.61
N LEU A 46 1.26 3.06 14.59
CA LEU A 46 0.73 1.79 15.07
C LEU A 46 1.31 1.37 16.42
N GLN A 47 2.52 1.82 16.76
CA GLN A 47 3.15 1.42 18.02
C GLN A 47 2.41 1.99 19.24
N GLN A 48 1.80 3.18 19.11
CA GLN A 48 0.93 3.75 20.15
C GLN A 48 -0.31 2.88 20.47
N PHE A 49 -0.68 1.97 19.56
CA PHE A 49 -1.76 1.00 19.76
C PHE A 49 -1.24 -0.38 20.20
N GLY A 50 0.04 -0.50 20.56
CA GLY A 50 0.66 -1.76 20.97
C GLY A 50 0.95 -2.73 19.82
N ILE A 51 0.90 -2.27 18.57
CA ILE A 51 1.16 -3.09 17.39
C ILE A 51 2.60 -2.88 16.95
N SER A 52 3.41 -3.93 17.05
CA SER A 52 4.83 -3.93 16.61
C SER A 52 5.15 -5.07 15.65
N ASP A 53 4.24 -6.04 15.49
CA ASP A 53 4.38 -7.15 14.56
C ASP A 53 3.47 -6.90 13.34
N TRP A 54 4.11 -6.47 12.25
CA TRP A 54 3.47 -6.16 10.98
C TRP A 54 2.76 -7.36 10.35
N ASN A 55 3.12 -8.59 10.74
CA ASN A 55 2.47 -9.81 10.26
C ASN A 55 1.20 -10.17 11.04
N LYS A 56 0.85 -9.44 12.11
CA LYS A 56 -0.40 -9.64 12.87
C LYS A 56 -1.54 -8.72 12.44
N ILE A 57 -1.33 -7.91 11.41
CA ILE A 57 -2.35 -7.03 10.83
C ILE A 57 -2.61 -7.38 9.36
N PHE A 58 -3.77 -6.98 8.84
CA PHE A 58 -4.06 -7.08 7.39
C PHE A 58 -3.53 -5.85 6.65
N TRP A 59 -3.25 -6.00 5.36
CA TRP A 59 -2.54 -4.99 4.56
C TRP A 59 -3.29 -4.61 3.29
N VAL A 60 -3.48 -3.31 3.10
CA VAL A 60 -3.99 -2.71 1.87
C VAL A 60 -2.97 -1.66 1.42
N VAL A 61 -2.21 -1.95 0.38
CA VAL A 61 -1.18 -1.04 -0.13
C VAL A 61 -1.59 -0.52 -1.50
N HIS A 62 -1.51 0.78 -1.74
CA HIS A 62 -1.71 1.32 -3.09
C HIS A 62 -0.71 0.67 -4.06
N PRO A 63 -1.17 -0.03 -5.11
CA PRO A 63 -0.29 -0.77 -6.00
C PRO A 63 0.21 0.12 -7.14
N GLY A 64 0.98 1.16 -6.80
CA GLY A 64 1.52 2.09 -7.80
C GLY A 64 2.44 1.41 -8.83
N GLY A 65 3.04 0.29 -8.45
CA GLY A 65 3.81 -0.60 -9.33
C GLY A 65 4.41 -1.78 -8.57
N ARG A 66 4.78 -2.84 -9.30
CA ARG A 66 5.31 -4.08 -8.71
C ARG A 66 6.54 -3.85 -7.81
N ALA A 67 7.48 -3.03 -8.26
CA ALA A 67 8.71 -2.76 -7.52
C ALA A 67 8.45 -2.13 -6.14
N ILE A 68 7.37 -1.34 -6.00
CA ILE A 68 6.98 -0.73 -4.74
C ILE A 68 6.51 -1.80 -3.76
N LEU A 69 5.64 -2.71 -4.21
CA LEU A 69 5.16 -3.83 -3.40
C LEU A 69 6.30 -4.74 -2.94
N ASP A 70 7.20 -5.08 -3.86
CA ASP A 70 8.36 -5.94 -3.58
C ASP A 70 9.30 -5.29 -2.53
N GLN A 71 9.56 -3.98 -2.65
CA GLN A 71 10.42 -3.28 -1.68
C GLN A 71 9.74 -3.00 -0.34
N VAL A 72 8.43 -2.77 -0.31
CA VAL A 72 7.68 -2.65 0.96
C VAL A 72 7.69 -3.98 1.69
N GLU A 73 7.34 -5.08 1.00
CA GLU A 73 7.35 -6.44 1.55
C GLU A 73 8.70 -6.79 2.17
N ALA A 74 9.78 -6.55 1.43
CA ALA A 74 11.14 -6.80 1.90
C ALA A 74 11.55 -5.91 3.09
N ARG A 75 11.22 -4.61 3.04
CA ARG A 75 11.66 -3.64 4.06
C ARG A 75 11.10 -3.94 5.44
N VAL A 76 9.83 -4.30 5.51
CA VAL A 76 9.11 -4.56 6.76
C VAL A 76 8.94 -6.05 7.05
N ASN A 77 9.63 -6.91 6.29
CA ASN A 77 9.67 -8.36 6.43
C ASN A 77 8.26 -8.98 6.52
N LEU A 78 7.42 -8.66 5.54
CA LEU A 78 6.06 -9.19 5.47
C LEU A 78 6.07 -10.62 4.91
N ASP A 79 5.20 -11.48 5.45
CA ASP A 79 4.84 -12.73 4.81
C ASP A 79 4.28 -12.42 3.40
N PRO A 80 4.75 -13.09 2.34
CA PRO A 80 4.28 -12.86 0.97
C PRO A 80 2.76 -12.89 0.79
N LYS A 81 2.03 -13.59 1.66
CA LYS A 81 0.56 -13.65 1.65
C LYS A 81 -0.08 -12.31 2.01
N LYS A 82 0.59 -11.45 2.77
CA LYS A 82 0.03 -10.16 3.25
C LYS A 82 -0.32 -9.21 2.12
N LEU A 83 0.39 -9.28 0.99
CA LEU A 83 0.11 -8.44 -0.17
C LEU A 83 -0.67 -9.17 -1.27
N ARG A 84 -1.21 -10.37 -1.02
CA ARG A 84 -1.93 -11.18 -2.02
C ARG A 84 -3.07 -10.39 -2.68
N ALA A 85 -3.98 -9.80 -1.91
CA ALA A 85 -5.10 -9.04 -2.46
C ALA A 85 -4.61 -7.80 -3.26
N THR A 86 -3.58 -7.13 -2.75
CA THR A 86 -2.95 -5.98 -3.43
C THR A 86 -2.34 -6.38 -4.78
N ARG A 87 -1.59 -7.48 -4.81
CA ARG A 87 -0.96 -8.03 -6.02
C ARG A 87 -2.00 -8.53 -7.01
N HIS A 88 -3.10 -9.13 -6.54
CA HIS A 88 -4.21 -9.55 -7.39
C HIS A 88 -4.84 -8.36 -8.12
N ILE A 89 -5.18 -7.28 -7.39
CA ILE A 89 -5.75 -6.07 -8.01
C ILE A 89 -4.78 -5.44 -9.01
N LEU A 90 -3.48 -5.39 -8.69
CA LEU A 90 -2.48 -4.90 -9.64
C LEU A 90 -2.42 -5.75 -10.91
N SER A 91 -2.53 -7.07 -10.78
CA SER A 91 -2.51 -8.02 -11.91
C SER A 91 -3.73 -7.83 -12.82
N GLU A 92 -4.92 -7.77 -12.24
CA GLU A 92 -6.17 -7.78 -13.01
C GLU A 92 -6.55 -6.40 -13.57
N HIS A 93 -6.14 -5.33 -12.88
CA HIS A 93 -6.63 -3.98 -13.18
C HIS A 93 -5.51 -2.94 -13.40
N GLY A 94 -4.26 -3.28 -13.10
CA GLY A 94 -3.18 -2.30 -13.11
C GLY A 94 -3.31 -1.23 -12.03
N ASN A 95 -2.65 -0.09 -12.24
CA ASN A 95 -2.73 1.06 -11.36
C ASN A 95 -3.93 1.95 -11.74
N LEU A 96 -5.05 1.77 -11.02
CA LEU A 96 -6.27 2.59 -11.11
C LEU A 96 -6.22 3.87 -10.23
N SER A 97 -5.02 4.36 -9.91
CA SER A 97 -4.82 5.52 -9.03
C SER A 97 -5.50 5.31 -7.66
N SER A 98 -6.23 6.31 -7.16
CA SER A 98 -6.88 6.30 -5.85
C SER A 98 -7.90 5.17 -5.67
N ALA A 99 -8.51 4.68 -6.76
CA ALA A 99 -9.53 3.63 -6.68
C ALA A 99 -8.96 2.27 -6.23
N CYS A 100 -7.66 2.02 -6.43
CA CYS A 100 -7.06 0.71 -6.15
C CYS A 100 -7.31 0.22 -4.71
N VAL A 101 -7.17 1.09 -3.71
CA VAL A 101 -7.30 0.65 -2.30
C VAL A 101 -8.71 0.18 -1.98
N HIS A 102 -9.73 0.71 -2.67
CA HIS A 102 -11.11 0.26 -2.52
C HIS A 102 -11.34 -1.09 -3.20
N PHE A 103 -10.74 -1.32 -4.37
CA PHE A 103 -10.78 -2.63 -5.04
C PHE A 103 -10.08 -3.70 -4.19
N ILE A 104 -8.97 -3.36 -3.54
CA ILE A 104 -8.23 -4.29 -2.67
C ILE A 104 -9.05 -4.64 -1.43
N LEU A 105 -9.70 -3.65 -0.81
CA LEU A 105 -10.61 -3.89 0.32
C LEU A 105 -11.79 -4.79 -0.11
N ASP A 106 -12.33 -4.59 -1.30
CA ASP A 106 -13.44 -5.40 -1.83
C ASP A 106 -13.00 -6.85 -2.12
N GLU A 107 -11.82 -7.03 -2.71
CA GLU A 107 -11.22 -8.34 -2.94
C GLU A 107 -10.96 -9.07 -1.61
N MET A 108 -10.32 -8.38 -0.66
CA MET A 108 -9.99 -8.93 0.65
C MET A 108 -11.25 -9.40 1.41
N ARG A 109 -12.32 -8.58 1.44
CA ARG A 109 -13.55 -8.96 2.14
C ARG A 109 -14.27 -10.14 1.47
N LYS A 110 -14.25 -10.22 0.13
CA LYS A 110 -14.85 -11.34 -0.62
C LYS A 110 -14.10 -12.63 -0.33
N SER A 111 -12.78 -12.60 -0.48
CA SER A 111 -11.89 -13.72 -0.18
C SER A 111 -12.03 -14.18 1.27
N SER A 112 -12.10 -13.25 2.23
CA SER A 112 -12.28 -13.58 3.66
C SER A 112 -13.60 -14.32 3.91
N ARG A 113 -14.69 -13.88 3.28
CA ARG A 113 -16.00 -14.54 3.39
C ARG A 113 -16.01 -15.93 2.76
N GLU A 114 -15.41 -16.09 1.59
CA GLU A 114 -15.30 -17.38 0.89
C GLU A 114 -14.48 -18.40 1.70
N ASN A 115 -13.45 -17.92 2.40
CA ASN A 115 -12.61 -18.74 3.26
C ASN A 115 -13.14 -18.92 4.69
N GLY A 116 -14.34 -18.38 5.01
CA GLY A 116 -14.93 -18.51 6.33
C GLY A 116 -14.14 -17.82 7.46
N CYS A 117 -13.37 -16.78 7.15
CA CYS A 117 -12.62 -16.03 8.15
C CYS A 117 -13.56 -15.32 9.14
N SER A 118 -13.07 -15.10 10.37
CA SER A 118 -13.81 -14.42 11.43
C SER A 118 -14.05 -12.92 11.16
N THR A 119 -13.24 -12.29 10.31
CA THR A 119 -13.35 -10.88 9.94
C THR A 119 -13.24 -10.71 8.43
N THR A 120 -13.63 -9.55 7.90
CA THR A 120 -13.43 -9.18 6.48
C THR A 120 -11.98 -8.81 6.14
N GLY A 121 -11.10 -8.75 7.13
CA GLY A 121 -9.67 -8.47 7.00
C GLY A 121 -8.83 -9.72 7.21
N GLU A 122 -9.15 -10.81 6.52
CA GLU A 122 -8.42 -12.09 6.58
C GLU A 122 -8.38 -12.72 7.99
N GLY A 123 -9.42 -12.50 8.80
CA GLY A 123 -9.51 -13.02 10.17
C GLY A 123 -8.73 -12.20 11.20
N LEU A 124 -8.19 -11.04 10.82
CA LEU A 124 -7.46 -10.12 11.68
C LEU A 124 -8.37 -8.94 12.07
N ASP A 125 -8.21 -8.45 13.30
CA ASP A 125 -9.03 -7.36 13.85
C ASP A 125 -8.55 -5.97 13.45
N VAL A 126 -7.25 -5.85 13.15
CA VAL A 126 -6.61 -4.58 12.82
C VAL A 126 -5.85 -4.71 11.51
N GLY A 127 -5.83 -3.61 10.75
CA GLY A 127 -5.12 -3.52 9.48
C GLY A 127 -4.59 -2.13 9.21
N VAL A 128 -3.75 -2.06 8.19
CA VAL A 128 -3.21 -0.81 7.68
C VAL A 128 -3.60 -0.63 6.22
N LEU A 129 -4.11 0.55 5.89
CA LEU A 129 -4.25 1.03 4.53
C LEU A 129 -3.16 2.07 4.29
N PHE A 130 -2.27 1.78 3.35
CA PHE A 130 -1.15 2.63 2.98
C PHE A 130 -1.32 3.12 1.54
N GLY A 131 -1.48 4.45 1.39
CA GLY A 131 -1.50 5.13 0.10
C GLY A 131 -0.31 6.07 -0.03
N PHE A 132 0.16 6.25 -1.26
CA PHE A 132 1.16 7.24 -1.65
C PHE A 132 0.81 7.75 -3.05
N GLY A 133 1.24 8.95 -3.38
CA GLY A 133 0.95 9.61 -4.65
C GLY A 133 1.08 11.11 -4.53
#